data_AF-A0A3C1YCZ8-F1
#
_entry.id   AF-A0A3C1YCZ8-F1
#
_cell.length_a   1.000
_cell.length_b   1.000
_cell.length_c   1.000
_cell.angle_alpha   90.00
_cell.angle_beta   90.00
_cell.angle_gamma   90.00
#
_symmetry.space_group_name_H-M   'P 1'
#
loop_
_entity.id
_entity.type
_entity.pdbx_description
1 polymer ?
#
loop_
_entity_poly.entity_id
_entity_poly.type
_entity_poly.pdbx_seq_one_letter_code
_entity_poly.pdbx_strand_id
1 'polypeptide(L)'
;MKIRLTLFVILLNTVVVFAQHPNGKIRKGNTAYKDSSYSDAEQLYREALMKDQSSYEASFNMADAIYKQERYSEANSLFKALSEKT
;
A
#
# COMPACT_ATOMS: atom_id res chain seq x y z
N MET A 1 -10.90 4.42 -42.99
CA MET A 1 -10.81 5.30 -41.79
C MET A 1 -11.19 4.60 -40.49
N LYS A 2 -12.24 3.77 -40.45
CA LYS A 2 -12.70 3.07 -39.23
C LYS A 2 -11.64 2.15 -38.59
N ILE A 3 -10.94 1.33 -39.38
CA ILE A 3 -9.88 0.41 -38.90
C ILE A 3 -8.65 1.13 -38.30
N ARG A 4 -8.26 2.29 -38.85
CA ARG A 4 -7.16 3.10 -38.29
C ARG A 4 -7.56 3.77 -36.97
N LEU A 5 -8.84 4.14 -36.83
CA LEU A 5 -9.40 4.67 -35.59
C LEU A 5 -9.49 3.59 -34.51
N THR A 6 -9.87 2.36 -34.87
CA THR A 6 -9.90 1.21 -33.94
C THR A 6 -8.50 0.85 -33.40
N LEU A 7 -7.47 0.87 -34.26
CA LEU A 7 -6.09 0.63 -33.82
C LEU A 7 -5.54 1.73 -32.91
N PHE A 8 -5.96 2.98 -33.11
CA PHE A 8 -5.57 4.12 -32.27
C PHE A 8 -6.17 4.03 -30.85
N VAL A 9 -7.41 3.52 -30.72
CA VAL A 9 -8.08 3.32 -29.42
C VAL A 9 -7.43 2.19 -28.60
N ILE A 10 -6.94 1.14 -29.25
CA ILE A 10 -6.23 0.04 -28.56
C ILE A 10 -4.87 0.51 -28.02
N LEU A 11 -4.17 1.40 -28.74
CA LEU A 11 -2.87 1.96 -28.32
C LEU A 11 -2.95 2.85 -27.07
N LEU A 12 -4.11 3.48 -26.82
CA LEU A 12 -4.34 4.35 -25.66
C LEU A 12 -4.56 3.57 -24.34
N ASN A 13 -4.81 2.26 -24.39
CA ASN A 13 -5.14 1.45 -23.21
C ASN A 13 -3.92 0.87 -22.47
N THR A 14 -2.73 0.86 -23.09
CA THR A 14 -1.54 0.20 -22.51
C THR A 14 -0.80 1.05 -21.47
N VAL A 15 -1.10 2.35 -21.37
CA VAL A 15 -0.36 3.29 -20.50
C VAL A 15 -0.89 3.31 -19.06
N VAL A 16 -2.01 2.64 -18.77
CA VAL A 16 -2.71 2.72 -17.45
C VAL A 16 -2.42 1.53 -16.52
N VAL A 17 -1.44 0.67 -16.85
CA VAL A 17 -1.24 -0.61 -16.13
C VAL A 17 -0.39 -0.46 -14.85
N PHE A 18 0.25 0.69 -14.61
CA PHE A 18 1.11 0.90 -13.44
C PHE A 18 0.35 1.08 -12.11
N ALA A 19 -0.98 1.25 -12.13
CA ALA A 19 -1.82 1.29 -10.93
C ALA A 19 -2.28 -0.11 -10.45
N GLN A 20 -1.98 -1.17 -11.24
CA GLN A 20 -2.49 -2.52 -10.99
C GLN A 20 -1.50 -3.39 -10.23
N HIS A 21 -0.64 -2.87 -9.35
CA HIS A 21 0.11 -3.74 -8.44
C HIS A 21 -0.74 -4.00 -7.20
N PRO A 22 -1.57 -5.06 -7.16
CA PRO A 22 -2.48 -5.28 -6.05
C PRO A 22 -1.60 -5.92 -4.98
N ASN A 23 -1.11 -5.12 -4.05
CA ASN A 23 -0.29 -5.64 -2.97
C ASN A 23 -1.21 -6.44 -2.03
N GLY A 24 -1.43 -7.72 -2.37
CA GLY A 24 -2.45 -8.55 -1.73
C GLY A 24 -2.28 -8.67 -0.22
N LYS A 25 -1.07 -8.41 0.28
CA LYS A 25 -0.75 -8.30 1.70
C LYS A 25 -1.26 -6.99 2.30
N ILE A 26 -1.10 -5.84 1.65
CA ILE A 26 -1.73 -4.57 2.07
C ILE A 26 -3.25 -4.73 2.16
N ARG A 27 -3.91 -5.31 1.14
CA ARG A 27 -5.37 -5.50 1.19
C ARG A 27 -5.81 -6.38 2.36
N LYS A 28 -5.10 -7.49 2.60
CA LYS A 28 -5.36 -8.36 3.77
C LYS A 28 -5.09 -7.62 5.08
N GLY A 29 -4.03 -6.82 5.15
CA GLY A 29 -3.72 -5.97 6.30
C GLY A 29 -4.82 -4.95 6.58
N ASN A 30 -5.36 -4.31 5.53
CA ASN A 30 -6.48 -3.37 5.65
C ASN A 30 -7.75 -4.07 6.16
N THR A 31 -8.00 -5.33 5.76
CA THR A 31 -9.10 -6.13 6.33
C THR A 31 -8.86 -6.41 7.81
N ALA A 32 -7.69 -6.95 8.17
CA ALA A 32 -7.34 -7.23 9.57
C ALA A 32 -7.41 -5.97 10.46
N TYR A 33 -6.97 -4.82 9.94
CA TYR A 33 -7.05 -3.54 10.64
C TYR A 33 -8.50 -3.14 10.91
N LYS A 34 -9.40 -3.28 9.92
CA LYS A 34 -10.84 -2.99 10.08
C LYS A 34 -11.50 -3.90 11.10
N ASP A 35 -11.03 -5.13 11.21
CA ASP A 35 -11.48 -6.12 12.19
C ASP A 35 -10.84 -5.92 13.58
N SER A 36 -10.09 -4.83 13.78
CA SER A 36 -9.33 -4.52 15.00
C SER A 36 -8.23 -5.53 15.35
N SER A 37 -7.90 -6.44 14.43
CA SER A 37 -6.76 -7.36 14.52
C SER A 37 -5.45 -6.65 14.18
N TYR A 38 -5.08 -5.65 14.98
CA TYR A 38 -3.98 -4.72 14.66
C TYR A 38 -2.60 -5.40 14.60
N SER A 39 -2.36 -6.44 15.40
CA SER A 39 -1.13 -7.23 15.34
C SER A 39 -1.00 -7.98 14.00
N ASP A 40 -2.09 -8.58 13.53
CA ASP A 40 -2.11 -9.27 12.23
C ASP A 40 -1.96 -8.29 11.08
N ALA A 41 -2.61 -7.12 11.20
CA ALA A 41 -2.47 -6.04 10.23
C ALA A 41 -1.01 -5.59 10.12
N GLU A 42 -0.33 -5.32 11.24
CA GLU A 42 1.09 -4.98 11.27
C GLU A 42 1.95 -6.04 10.57
N GLN A 43 1.76 -7.33 10.89
CA GLN A 43 2.52 -8.40 10.24
C GLN A 43 2.28 -8.42 8.72
N LEU A 44 1.04 -8.28 8.28
CA LEU A 44 0.70 -8.25 6.86
C LEU A 44 1.31 -7.05 6.14
N TYR A 45 1.39 -5.88 6.77
CA TYR A 45 2.10 -4.73 6.21
C TYR A 45 3.61 -4.94 6.18
N ARG A 46 4.22 -5.58 7.19
CA ARG A 46 5.63 -5.99 7.15
C ARG A 46 5.93 -6.93 5.99
N GLU A 47 5.06 -7.90 5.75
CA GLU A 47 5.17 -8.82 4.61
C GLU A 47 5.00 -8.09 3.25
N ALA A 48 4.17 -7.04 3.20
CA ALA A 48 4.07 -6.17 2.03
C ALA A 48 5.37 -5.39 1.78
N LEU A 49 5.99 -4.86 2.83
CA LEU A 49 7.26 -4.13 2.78
C LEU A 49 8.45 -5.01 2.39
N MET A 50 8.43 -6.30 2.72
CA MET A 50 9.44 -7.26 2.23
C MET A 50 9.45 -7.38 0.70
N LYS A 51 8.31 -7.11 0.04
CA LYS A 51 8.19 -7.15 -1.43
C LYS A 51 8.47 -5.80 -2.06
N ASP A 52 8.02 -4.73 -1.40
CA ASP A 52 8.23 -3.36 -1.81
C ASP A 52 8.58 -2.50 -0.60
N GLN A 53 9.89 -2.39 -0.35
CA GLN A 53 10.45 -1.61 0.76
C GLN A 53 10.17 -0.10 0.60
N SER A 54 9.80 0.34 -0.61
CA SER A 54 9.47 1.74 -0.90
C SER A 54 7.99 2.06 -0.76
N SER A 55 7.15 1.07 -0.45
CA SER A 55 5.71 1.26 -0.32
C SER A 55 5.37 2.21 0.83
N TYR A 56 4.98 3.44 0.45
CA TYR A 56 4.49 4.44 1.40
C TYR A 56 3.21 3.94 2.09
N GLU A 57 2.26 3.39 1.33
CA GLU A 57 0.99 2.86 1.85
C GLU A 57 1.22 1.77 2.92
N ALA A 58 2.07 0.77 2.63
CA ALA A 58 2.35 -0.28 3.61
C ALA A 58 3.05 0.28 4.86
N SER A 59 4.00 1.20 4.69
CA SER A 59 4.72 1.82 5.82
C SER A 59 3.79 2.65 6.70
N PHE A 60 2.92 3.46 6.08
CA PHE A 60 1.94 4.29 6.79
C PHE A 60 0.93 3.43 7.53
N ASN A 61 0.33 2.44 6.86
CA ASN A 61 -0.67 1.58 7.49
C ASN A 61 -0.05 0.69 8.59
N MET A 62 1.23 0.31 8.47
CA MET A 62 1.96 -0.37 9.55
C MET A 62 2.11 0.53 10.77
N ALA A 63 2.53 1.79 10.58
CA ALA A 63 2.66 2.75 11.67
C ALA A 63 1.31 3.00 12.37
N ASP A 64 0.23 3.09 11.61
CA ASP A 64 -1.13 3.23 12.14
C ASP A 64 -1.59 1.97 12.91
N ALA A 65 -1.33 0.77 12.39
CA ALA A 65 -1.61 -0.47 13.11
C ALA A 65 -0.83 -0.58 14.44
N ILE A 66 0.42 -0.12 14.47
CA ILE A 66 1.25 -0.05 15.68
C ILE A 66 0.68 0.99 16.66
N TYR A 67 0.22 2.14 16.15
CA TYR A 67 -0.45 3.16 16.97
C TYR A 67 -1.71 2.62 17.65
N LYS A 68 -2.53 1.85 16.92
CA LYS A 68 -3.73 1.20 17.45
C LYS A 68 -3.45 0.11 18.49
N GLN A 69 -2.23 -0.42 18.53
CA GLN A 69 -1.73 -1.29 19.59
C GLN A 69 -1.14 -0.51 20.78
N GLU A 70 -1.30 0.82 20.82
CA GLU A 70 -0.80 1.71 21.88
C GLU A 70 0.74 1.78 21.98
N ARG A 71 1.45 1.26 20.98
CA ARG A 71 2.92 1.35 20.83
C ARG A 71 3.33 2.71 20.26
N TYR A 72 2.95 3.79 20.94
CA TYR A 72 3.04 5.16 20.42
C TYR A 72 4.44 5.62 20.07
N SER A 73 5.46 5.24 20.86
CA SER A 73 6.85 5.64 20.59
C SER A 73 7.38 5.06 19.26
N GLU A 74 6.98 3.83 18.94
CA GLU A 74 7.38 3.17 17.70
C GLU A 74 6.62 3.75 16.51
N ALA A 75 5.30 3.89 16.63
CA ALA A 75 4.47 4.54 15.62
C ALA A 75 4.98 5.96 15.30
N ASN A 76 5.28 6.76 16.32
CA ASN A 76 5.81 8.12 16.14
C ASN A 76 7.15 8.13 15.39
N SER A 77 8.05 7.19 15.70
CA SER A 77 9.33 7.07 14.99
C SER A 77 9.12 6.76 13.50
N LEU A 78 8.18 5.87 13.19
CA LEU A 78 7.83 5.51 11.82
C LEU A 78 7.16 6.68 11.07
N PHE A 79 6.20 7.36 11.69
CA PHE A 79 5.55 8.52 11.09
C PHE A 79 6.54 9.67 10.83
N LYS A 80 7.47 9.91 11.75
CA LYS A 80 8.54 10.90 11.53
C LYS A 80 9.39 10.54 10.33
N ALA A 81 9.86 9.30 10.25
CA ALA A 81 10.65 8.82 9.10
C ALA A 81 9.89 8.92 7.76
N LEU A 82 8.57 8.75 7.77
CA LEU A 82 7.72 8.95 6.59
C LEU A 82 7.58 10.43 6.21
N SER A 83 7.41 11.32 7.20
CA SER A 83 7.27 12.76 6.96
C SER A 83 8.54 13.40 6.38
N GLU A 84 9.72 12.88 6.75
CA GLU A 84 11.01 13.33 6.24
C GLU A 84 11.31 12.84 4.81
N LYS A 85 10.54 11.87 4.30
CA LYS A 85 10.68 11.31 2.94
C LYS A 85 9.82 12.01 1.87
N THR A 86 8.88 12.86 2.29
CA THR A 86 7.97 13.65 1.42
C THR A 86 8.52 15.04 1.16
#